data_AF-A0A1Y5TRJ1-F1
#
_entry.id   AF-A0A1Y5TRJ1-F1
#
_cell.length_a   1.000
_cell.length_b   1.000
_cell.length_c   1.000
_cell.angle_alpha   90.00
_cell.angle_beta   90.00
_cell.angle_gamma   90.00
#
_symmetry.space_group_name_H-M   'P 1'
#
loop_
_entity.id
_entity.type
_entity.pdbx_description
1 polymer ?
#
loop_
_entity_poly.entity_id
_entity_poly.type
_entity_poly.pdbx_seq_one_letter_code
_entity_poly.pdbx_strand_id
1 'polypeptide(L)'
;MLTDAMIGYASGLQYNWSTSRTLGTPRMHQQKFQSATTSKDDDCLMVAFGDAVDGSANYVIFQLAGELSQQDINLGMNGIYFEFNDQAYSGYKLVNRIEIAEDAIVVDFETGRMSLSEDTSPFRILYDVDGDVASEIRSMLETISTRAEIEFVNNASQ
;
A
#
# COMPACT_ATOMS: atom_id res chain seq x y z
N MET A 1 -28.98 -3.12 -52.17
CA MET A 1 -29.29 -2.46 -50.88
C MET A 1 -28.21 -2.88 -49.90
N LEU A 2 -27.29 -1.96 -49.62
CA LEU A 2 -26.24 -2.07 -48.62
C LEU A 2 -26.48 -0.90 -47.66
N THR A 3 -26.71 -1.20 -46.39
CA THR A 3 -26.82 -0.26 -45.25
C THR A 3 -26.21 -1.00 -44.06
N ASP A 4 -25.05 -0.56 -43.57
CA ASP A 4 -24.87 0.27 -42.35
C ASP A 4 -25.38 -0.45 -41.08
N ALA A 5 -24.71 -0.50 -39.93
CA ALA A 5 -23.47 0.09 -39.42
C ALA A 5 -23.21 -0.53 -38.02
N MET A 6 -22.16 -0.02 -37.35
CA MET A 6 -21.91 -0.05 -35.90
C MET A 6 -20.93 -1.11 -35.37
N ILE A 7 -19.65 -0.74 -35.46
CA ILE A 7 -18.57 -1.24 -34.59
C ILE A 7 -18.77 -0.55 -33.22
N GLY A 8 -19.16 -1.33 -32.21
CA GLY A 8 -19.14 -0.92 -30.81
C GLY A 8 -17.94 -1.52 -30.10
N TYR A 9 -17.00 -0.67 -29.68
CA TYR A 9 -15.94 -1.02 -28.75
C TYR A 9 -16.53 -1.16 -27.33
N ALA A 10 -16.24 -2.27 -26.66
CA ALA A 10 -16.41 -2.41 -25.21
C ALA A 10 -15.27 -3.26 -24.65
N SER A 11 -14.18 -2.60 -24.25
CA SER A 11 -13.13 -3.20 -23.42
C SER A 11 -13.60 -3.19 -21.96
N GLY A 12 -14.31 -4.25 -21.58
CA GLY A 12 -14.62 -4.56 -20.18
C GLY A 12 -13.94 -5.86 -19.80
N LEU A 13 -12.70 -5.79 -19.31
CA LEU A 13 -12.09 -6.93 -18.62
C LEU A 13 -12.65 -6.94 -17.19
N GLN A 14 -13.82 -7.57 -17.04
CA GLN A 14 -14.26 -8.07 -15.75
C GLN A 14 -13.47 -9.35 -15.45
N TYR A 15 -12.57 -9.29 -14.48
CA TYR A 15 -11.89 -10.49 -13.97
C TYR A 15 -12.89 -11.32 -13.16
N ASN A 16 -13.54 -12.27 -13.84
CA ASN A 16 -14.33 -13.32 -13.21
C ASN A 16 -13.40 -14.42 -12.69
N TRP A 17 -13.26 -14.52 -11.37
CA TRP A 17 -12.57 -15.63 -10.72
C TRP A 17 -13.49 -16.84 -10.62
N SER A 18 -13.52 -17.67 -11.66
CA SER A 18 -14.12 -19.01 -11.60
C SER A 18 -13.61 -19.88 -12.74
N THR A 19 -12.63 -20.74 -12.47
CA THR A 19 -12.73 -22.22 -12.50
C THR A 19 -11.33 -22.86 -12.62
N SER A 20 -10.92 -23.52 -11.54
CA SER A 20 -10.03 -24.68 -11.43
C SER A 20 -8.90 -24.93 -12.44
N ARG A 21 -7.69 -24.58 -12.02
CA ARG A 21 -6.48 -25.39 -12.20
C ARG A 21 -5.80 -25.40 -10.84
N THR A 22 -5.34 -26.55 -10.34
CA THR A 22 -4.54 -26.67 -9.10
C THR A 22 -3.17 -26.02 -9.32
N LEU A 23 -3.18 -24.70 -9.46
CA LEU A 23 -2.06 -23.82 -9.20
C LEU A 23 -2.21 -23.50 -7.72
N GLY A 24 -1.21 -23.84 -6.91
CA GLY A 24 -1.21 -23.43 -5.51
C GLY A 24 -1.57 -21.95 -5.43
N THR A 25 -2.49 -21.58 -4.54
CA THR A 25 -2.85 -20.18 -4.30
C THR A 25 -1.56 -19.36 -4.31
N PRO A 26 -1.45 -18.27 -5.11
CA PRO A 26 -0.28 -17.42 -5.07
C PRO A 26 0.00 -17.11 -3.60
N ARG A 27 1.17 -17.51 -3.10
CA ARG A 27 1.55 -17.22 -1.72
C ARG A 27 1.76 -15.72 -1.65
N MET A 28 0.73 -14.98 -1.25
CA MET A 28 0.88 -13.59 -0.89
C MET A 28 1.93 -13.51 0.22
N HIS A 29 2.98 -12.73 -0.02
CA HIS A 29 4.00 -12.52 1.00
C HIS A 29 3.35 -11.81 2.19
N GLN A 30 3.66 -12.29 3.39
CA GLN A 30 3.11 -11.72 4.61
C GLN A 30 4.14 -11.75 5.73
N GLN A 31 4.03 -10.78 6.63
CA GLN A 31 4.88 -10.68 7.81
C GLN A 31 4.10 -10.13 8.98
N LYS A 32 4.28 -10.77 10.15
CA LYS A 32 3.79 -10.24 11.42
C LYS A 32 4.87 -9.38 12.05
N PHE A 33 4.59 -8.09 12.20
CA PHE A 33 5.44 -7.17 12.93
C PHE A 33 5.08 -7.14 14.40
N GLN A 34 6.10 -6.97 15.25
CA GLN A 34 5.91 -6.90 16.71
C GLN A 34 5.34 -5.57 17.18
N SER A 35 5.52 -4.50 16.39
CA SER A 35 5.07 -3.17 16.72
C SER A 35 4.52 -2.46 15.51
N ALA A 36 3.58 -1.56 15.77
CA ALA A 36 3.06 -0.61 14.81
C ALA A 36 2.85 0.72 15.52
N THR A 37 3.29 1.80 14.90
CA THR A 37 3.24 3.15 15.48
C THR A 37 2.77 4.15 14.45
N THR A 38 2.05 5.15 14.91
CA THR A 38 1.75 6.35 14.13
C THR A 38 2.56 7.52 14.69
N SER A 39 2.94 8.46 13.83
CA SER A 39 3.47 9.75 14.24
C SER A 39 2.84 10.84 13.37
N LYS A 40 2.55 11.97 13.99
CA LYS A 40 2.06 13.17 13.32
C LYS A 40 2.71 14.37 13.96
N ASP A 41 3.48 15.09 13.17
CA ASP A 41 3.99 16.41 13.49
C ASP A 41 3.65 17.38 12.34
N ASP A 42 4.15 18.62 12.43
CA ASP A 42 3.90 19.63 11.42
C ASP A 42 4.57 19.28 10.08
N ASP A 43 5.62 18.46 10.09
CA ASP A 43 6.46 18.15 8.93
C ASP A 43 5.98 16.89 8.19
N CYS A 44 5.40 15.91 8.88
CA CYS A 44 4.93 14.67 8.26
C CYS A 44 3.84 13.89 9.02
N LEU A 45 3.15 13.05 8.25
CA LEU A 45 2.35 11.94 8.73
C LEU A 45 3.15 10.65 8.50
N MET A 46 3.22 9.79 9.51
CA MET A 46 3.95 8.52 9.41
C MET A 46 3.18 7.36 10.04
N VAL A 47 3.24 6.21 9.37
CA VAL A 47 2.87 4.90 9.91
C VAL A 47 4.05 3.98 9.72
N ALA A 48 4.50 3.34 10.79
CA ALA A 48 5.61 2.41 10.76
C ALA A 48 5.21 1.08 11.39
N PHE A 49 5.61 -0.01 10.73
CA PHE A 49 5.52 -1.38 11.23
C PHE A 49 6.95 -1.89 11.38
N GLY A 50 7.28 -2.52 12.50
CA GLY A 50 8.64 -2.99 12.71
C GLY A 50 8.75 -4.00 13.83
N ASP A 51 9.82 -4.77 13.78
CA ASP A 51 10.26 -5.55 14.93
C ASP A 51 11.06 -4.61 15.86
N ALA A 52 10.62 -4.45 17.11
CA ALA A 52 11.08 -3.43 18.05
C ALA A 52 12.54 -3.61 18.56
N VAL A 53 13.34 -4.45 17.90
CA VAL A 53 14.75 -4.68 18.27
C VAL A 53 15.61 -3.76 17.42
N ASP A 54 16.31 -2.83 18.07
CA ASP A 54 17.27 -1.93 17.41
C ASP A 54 18.18 -2.72 16.45
N GLY A 55 18.21 -2.31 15.17
CA GLY A 55 18.94 -3.02 14.11
C GLY A 55 18.15 -4.12 13.39
N SER A 56 16.84 -4.24 13.65
CA SER A 56 15.92 -5.03 12.85
C SER A 56 15.94 -4.58 11.39
N ALA A 57 16.25 -5.50 10.48
CA ALA A 57 16.11 -5.32 9.03
C ALA A 57 14.65 -5.55 8.55
N ASN A 58 13.70 -5.58 9.47
CA ASN A 58 12.31 -5.97 9.24
C ASN A 58 11.39 -4.81 9.61
N TYR A 59 10.99 -4.03 8.62
CA TYR A 59 10.05 -2.93 8.83
C TYR A 59 9.39 -2.47 7.53
N VAL A 60 8.28 -1.76 7.67
CA VAL A 60 7.60 -1.05 6.59
C VAL A 60 7.23 0.35 7.08
N ILE A 61 7.57 1.37 6.30
CA ILE A 61 7.24 2.77 6.61
C ILE A 61 6.39 3.36 5.49
N PHE A 62 5.34 4.07 5.90
CA PHE A 62 4.56 4.99 5.07
C PHE A 62 4.75 6.38 5.62
N GLN A 63 5.24 7.30 4.81
CA GLN A 63 5.40 8.70 5.21
C GLN A 63 4.85 9.63 4.14
N LEU A 64 4.19 10.70 4.57
CA LEU A 64 3.71 11.77 3.70
C LEU A 64 4.05 13.12 4.33
N ALA A 65 4.61 14.04 3.53
CA ALA A 65 4.91 15.39 3.99
C ALA A 65 3.64 16.11 4.49
N GLY A 66 3.79 16.89 5.56
CA GLY A 66 2.74 17.72 6.16
C GLY A 66 2.26 18.78 5.19
N GLU A 67 3.20 19.50 4.57
CA GLU A 67 2.97 20.44 3.48
C GLU A 67 3.87 20.12 2.29
N LEU A 68 3.39 20.43 1.09
CA LEU A 68 4.13 20.20 -0.15
C LEU A 68 4.58 21.54 -0.73
N SER A 69 5.88 21.69 -0.95
CA SER A 69 6.42 22.80 -1.70
C SER A 69 6.34 22.54 -3.21
N GLN A 70 6.50 23.60 -4.01
CA GLN A 70 6.63 23.45 -5.46
C GLN A 70 7.85 22.61 -5.86
N GLN A 71 8.92 22.63 -5.04
CA GLN A 71 10.10 21.81 -5.28
C GLN A 71 9.77 20.33 -5.11
N ASP A 72 8.99 19.95 -4.10
CA ASP A 72 8.60 18.55 -3.87
C ASP A 72 7.79 18.01 -5.04
N ILE A 73 6.86 18.81 -5.56
CA ILE A 73 6.08 18.46 -6.75
C ILE A 73 7.01 18.26 -7.95
N ASN A 74 7.94 19.17 -8.18
CA ASN A 74 8.86 19.11 -9.31
C ASN A 74 9.83 17.91 -9.22
N LEU A 75 10.17 17.48 -8.02
CA LEU A 75 11.00 16.30 -7.75
C LEU A 75 10.20 14.99 -7.67
N GLY A 76 8.86 15.05 -7.79
CA GLY A 76 7.98 13.88 -7.68
C GLY A 76 7.83 13.36 -6.26
N MET A 77 8.22 14.14 -5.25
CA MET A 77 8.12 13.82 -3.82
C MET A 77 6.73 14.11 -3.23
N ASN A 78 5.79 14.55 -4.07
CA ASN A 78 4.40 14.84 -3.69
C ASN A 78 3.52 13.58 -3.60
N GLY A 79 3.95 12.59 -2.83
CA GLY A 79 3.20 11.37 -2.59
C GLY A 79 3.79 10.57 -1.43
N ILE A 80 3.31 9.34 -1.24
CA ILE A 80 3.80 8.47 -0.17
C ILE A 80 5.26 8.14 -0.42
N TYR A 81 6.12 8.47 0.54
CA TYR A 81 7.41 7.82 0.71
C TYR A 81 7.17 6.46 1.36
N PHE A 82 7.57 5.41 0.66
CA PHE A 82 7.45 4.04 1.10
C PHE A 82 8.85 3.45 1.29
N GLU A 83 9.05 2.72 2.37
CA GLU A 83 10.30 2.04 2.66
C GLU A 83 10.01 0.63 3.17
N PHE A 84 10.72 -0.35 2.60
CA PHE A 84 10.53 -1.76 2.91
C PHE A 84 11.87 -2.38 3.32
N ASN A 85 12.05 -2.65 4.62
CA ASN A 85 13.23 -3.28 5.23
C ASN A 85 14.57 -2.54 5.11
N ASP A 86 14.78 -1.72 4.09
CA ASP A 86 16.00 -0.95 3.88
C ASP A 86 15.69 0.31 3.05
N GLN A 87 16.43 1.39 3.28
CA GLN A 87 16.36 2.60 2.46
C GLN A 87 16.71 2.35 0.98
N ALA A 88 17.51 1.31 0.68
CA ALA A 88 17.77 0.87 -0.69
C ALA A 88 16.49 0.36 -1.40
N TYR A 89 15.48 -0.03 -0.63
CA TYR A 89 14.16 -0.47 -1.09
C TYR A 89 13.12 0.59 -0.68
N SER A 90 13.36 1.83 -1.08
CA SER A 90 12.48 2.95 -0.77
C SER A 90 12.22 3.86 -1.96
N GLY A 91 11.23 4.73 -1.81
CA GLY A 91 10.97 5.79 -2.78
C GLY A 91 9.58 6.38 -2.68
N TYR A 92 9.40 7.48 -3.43
CA TYR A 92 8.12 8.17 -3.53
C TYR A 92 7.23 7.55 -4.60
N LYS A 93 5.92 7.56 -4.33
CA LYS A 93 4.88 7.10 -5.27
C LYS A 93 5.14 5.68 -5.77
N LEU A 94 5.50 4.80 -4.85
CA LEU A 94 5.63 3.37 -5.11
C LEU A 94 4.35 2.62 -4.78
N VAL A 95 3.55 3.12 -3.83
CA VAL A 95 2.31 2.48 -3.38
C VAL A 95 1.18 2.81 -4.35
N ASN A 96 0.52 1.79 -4.86
CA ASN A 96 -0.62 1.89 -5.76
C ASN A 96 -1.95 1.82 -5.00
N ARG A 97 -1.99 0.96 -3.97
CA ARG A 97 -3.20 0.65 -3.22
C ARG A 97 -2.91 0.21 -1.79
N ILE A 98 -3.73 0.67 -0.86
CA ILE A 98 -3.77 0.20 0.52
C ILE A 98 -5.15 -0.35 0.84
N GLU A 99 -5.21 -1.57 1.35
CA GLU A 99 -6.44 -2.20 1.83
C GLU A 99 -6.33 -2.54 3.31
N ILE A 100 -7.33 -2.13 4.09
CA ILE A 100 -7.54 -2.56 5.46
C ILE A 100 -8.42 -3.81 5.46
N ALA A 101 -7.85 -4.94 5.85
CA ALA A 101 -8.59 -6.16 6.16
C ALA A 101 -8.86 -6.25 7.68
N GLU A 102 -9.63 -7.26 8.10
CA GLU A 102 -10.01 -7.45 9.50
C GLU A 102 -8.78 -7.55 10.44
N ASP A 103 -7.76 -8.32 10.02
CA ASP A 103 -6.57 -8.67 10.81
C ASP A 103 -5.24 -8.23 10.16
N ALA A 104 -5.29 -7.47 9.07
CA ALA A 104 -4.11 -7.11 8.30
C ALA A 104 -4.28 -5.82 7.48
N ILE A 105 -3.16 -5.31 7.01
CA ILE A 105 -3.11 -4.33 5.93
C ILE A 105 -2.48 -4.99 4.71
N VAL A 106 -3.11 -4.86 3.55
CA VAL A 106 -2.56 -5.34 2.28
C VAL A 106 -2.12 -4.13 1.46
N VAL A 107 -0.90 -4.18 0.97
CA VAL A 107 -0.24 -3.06 0.30
C VAL A 107 0.22 -3.54 -1.07
N ASP A 108 -0.25 -2.88 -2.12
CA ASP A 108 0.26 -3.08 -3.47
C ASP A 108 1.21 -1.93 -3.83
N PHE A 109 2.40 -2.28 -4.30
CA PHE A 109 3.46 -1.34 -4.64
C PHE A 109 4.35 -1.80 -5.81
N GLU A 110 5.01 -0.84 -6.44
CA GLU A 110 5.91 -1.05 -7.57
C GLU A 110 7.27 -1.64 -7.13
N THR A 111 7.41 -2.95 -7.26
CA THR A 111 8.65 -3.69 -6.93
C THR A 111 9.82 -3.39 -7.87
N GLY A 112 9.54 -3.13 -9.15
CA GLY A 112 10.58 -2.93 -10.18
C GLY A 112 11.49 -1.72 -9.92
N ARG A 113 10.95 -0.61 -9.38
CA ARG A 113 11.74 0.57 -9.00
C ARG A 113 12.55 0.38 -7.71
N MET A 114 12.21 -0.65 -6.93
CA MET A 114 12.88 -1.01 -5.68
C MET A 114 13.86 -2.18 -5.86
N SER A 115 14.01 -2.73 -7.08
CA SER A 115 14.78 -3.95 -7.33
C SER A 115 14.34 -5.16 -6.49
N LEU A 116 13.05 -5.23 -6.14
CA LEU A 116 12.44 -6.37 -5.44
C LEU A 116 11.82 -7.36 -6.43
N SER A 117 11.62 -8.61 -6.00
CA SER A 117 10.88 -9.60 -6.80
C SER A 117 9.43 -9.16 -6.97
N GLU A 118 8.84 -9.37 -8.16
CA GLU A 118 7.41 -9.08 -8.42
C GLU A 118 6.49 -9.80 -7.44
N ASP A 119 6.85 -11.02 -7.01
CA ASP A 119 6.09 -11.80 -6.05
C ASP A 119 5.98 -11.13 -4.65
N THR A 120 6.82 -10.12 -4.36
CA THR A 120 6.78 -9.39 -3.07
C THR A 120 5.52 -8.55 -2.92
N SER A 121 4.93 -8.07 -4.03
CA SER A 121 3.70 -7.28 -4.04
C SER A 121 2.53 -8.10 -4.63
N PRO A 122 1.33 -8.07 -4.04
CA PRO A 122 0.97 -7.35 -2.82
C PRO A 122 1.56 -8.00 -1.56
N PHE A 123 1.89 -7.15 -0.58
CA PHE A 123 2.42 -7.56 0.71
C PHE A 123 1.38 -7.41 1.81
N ARG A 124 1.27 -8.43 2.67
CA ARG A 124 0.32 -8.45 3.78
C ARG A 124 1.01 -8.23 5.12
N ILE A 125 0.74 -7.08 5.71
CA ILE A 125 1.23 -6.64 7.02
C ILE A 125 0.27 -7.15 8.09
N LEU A 126 0.76 -8.10 8.88
CA LEU A 126 0.13 -8.57 10.11
C LEU A 126 0.70 -7.79 11.29
N TYR A 127 -0.13 -7.43 12.26
CA TYR A 127 0.30 -6.74 13.47
C TYR A 127 -0.68 -7.03 14.61
N ASP A 128 -0.22 -6.87 15.84
CA ASP A 128 -0.96 -7.20 17.06
C ASP A 128 -0.83 -6.03 18.02
N VAL A 129 -1.83 -5.17 18.01
CA VAL A 129 -1.87 -3.94 18.80
C VAL A 129 -3.26 -3.78 19.40
N ASP A 130 -3.35 -2.98 20.46
CA ASP A 130 -4.62 -2.65 21.08
C ASP A 130 -5.57 -1.94 20.10
N GLY A 131 -6.88 -2.06 20.33
CA GLY A 131 -7.92 -1.58 19.41
C GLY A 131 -7.82 -0.08 19.09
N ASP A 132 -7.42 0.74 20.06
CA ASP A 132 -7.23 2.19 19.86
C ASP A 132 -6.07 2.46 18.88
N VAL A 133 -4.94 1.77 19.07
CA VAL A 133 -3.77 1.86 18.16
C VAL A 133 -4.13 1.38 16.76
N ALA A 134 -4.89 0.29 16.65
CA ALA A 134 -5.38 -0.20 15.36
C ALA A 134 -6.27 0.83 14.65
N SER A 135 -7.15 1.52 15.39
CA SER A 135 -8.00 2.60 14.87
C SER A 135 -7.18 3.79 14.38
N GLU A 136 -6.17 4.21 15.14
CA GLU A 136 -5.26 5.30 14.76
C GLU A 136 -4.46 4.97 13.49
N ILE A 137 -3.93 3.75 13.38
CA ILE A 137 -3.23 3.27 12.18
C ILE A 137 -4.15 3.35 10.96
N ARG A 138 -5.39 2.84 11.08
CA ARG A 138 -6.37 2.85 9.99
C ARG A 138 -6.69 4.29 9.54
N SER A 139 -6.95 5.18 10.50
CA SER A 139 -7.23 6.59 10.21
C SER A 139 -6.06 7.32 9.57
N MET A 140 -4.83 7.04 10.02
CA MET A 140 -3.62 7.63 9.45
C MET A 140 -3.37 7.13 8.03
N LEU A 141 -3.52 5.83 7.77
CA LEU A 141 -3.38 5.26 6.43
C LEU A 141 -4.46 5.76 5.47
N GLU A 142 -5.70 5.92 5.91
CA GLU A 142 -6.77 6.54 5.12
C GLU A 142 -6.41 7.99 4.74
N THR A 143 -5.92 8.77 5.71
CA THR A 143 -5.51 10.16 5.51
C THR A 143 -4.35 10.25 4.52
N ILE A 144 -3.30 9.44 4.71
CA ILE A 144 -2.13 9.38 3.83
C ILE A 144 -2.57 8.98 2.42
N SER A 145 -3.41 7.95 2.28
CA SER A 145 -3.87 7.45 0.98
C SER A 145 -4.70 8.48 0.23
N THR A 146 -5.64 9.13 0.93
CA THR A 146 -6.49 10.19 0.37
C THR A 146 -5.66 11.36 -0.12
N ARG A 147 -4.70 11.84 0.69
CA ARG A 147 -3.85 12.98 0.34
C ARG A 147 -2.84 12.66 -0.77
N ALA A 148 -2.41 11.41 -0.88
CA ALA A 148 -1.52 10.96 -1.94
C ALA A 148 -2.25 10.53 -3.22
N GLU A 149 -3.58 10.58 -3.23
CA GLU A 149 -4.43 10.21 -4.37
C GLU A 149 -4.25 8.75 -4.82
N ILE A 150 -4.02 7.82 -3.87
CA ILE A 150 -3.93 6.38 -4.15
C ILE A 150 -5.22 5.64 -3.75
N GLU A 151 -5.42 4.44 -4.28
CA GLU A 151 -6.61 3.64 -3.95
C GLU A 151 -6.56 3.21 -2.48
N PHE A 152 -7.62 3.50 -1.72
CA PHE A 152 -7.81 3.06 -0.36
C PHE A 152 -9.10 2.24 -0.25
N VAL A 153 -9.00 1.03 0.30
CA VAL A 153 -10.16 0.14 0.50
C VAL A 153 -10.23 -0.26 1.97
N ASN A 154 -11.38 0.00 2.60
CA ASN A 154 -11.63 -0.42 3.97
C ASN A 154 -12.64 -1.56 4.00
N ASN A 155 -12.13 -2.78 4.17
CA ASN A 155 -12.91 -4.02 4.26
C ASN A 155 -12.99 -4.55 5.70
N ALA A 156 -12.49 -3.82 6.69
CA ALA A 156 -12.70 -4.20 8.09
C ALA A 156 -14.20 -4.07 8.39
N SER A 157 -14.84 -5.18 8.78
CA SER A 157 -16.24 -5.23 9.17
C SER A 157 -16.56 -4.11 10.17
N GLN A 158 -17.55 -3.27 9.86
CA GLN A 158 -18.06 -2.22 10.76
C GLN A 158 -18.73 -2.81 11.99
#